data_AF-A0A6B2RSS6-F1
#
_entry.id   AF-A0A6B2RSS6-F1
#
_cell.length_a   1.000
_cell.length_b   1.000
_cell.length_c   1.000
_cell.angle_alpha   90.00
_cell.angle_beta   90.00
_cell.angle_gamma   90.00
#
_symmetry.space_group_name_H-M   'P 1'
#
loop_
_entity.id
_entity.type
_entity.pdbx_description
1 polymer ?
#
loop_
_entity_poly.entity_id
_entity_poly.type
_entity_poly.pdbx_seq_one_letter_code
_entity_poly.pdbx_strand_id
1 'polypeptide(L)'
;MATRKPPATPARILTAAADHIARVGLYQGDHRWQPGRMGDSAPCTVLHAWERGVRSVRPRWSVRGEPWDIFQRALSDSLVVLSNHANGRPVSGVRWRKLKLTEDAYRRTLLWCWGDEPERTTAEAAAMIRAAAALHPSDGDHSTPGCPTRKKMV
;
A
#
# COMPACT_ATOMS: atom_id res chain seq x y z
N MET A 1 8.27 18.54 -23.98
CA MET A 1 7.80 17.14 -23.82
C MET A 1 7.44 16.92 -22.36
N ALA A 2 6.16 16.78 -22.03
CA ALA A 2 5.77 16.43 -20.66
C ALA A 2 6.25 15.00 -20.38
N THR A 3 7.21 14.83 -19.47
CA THR A 3 7.61 13.52 -18.96
C THR A 3 6.36 12.79 -18.46
N ARG A 4 5.95 11.75 -19.17
CA ARG A 4 4.80 10.92 -18.83
C ARG A 4 5.05 10.37 -17.42
N LYS A 5 4.22 10.79 -16.45
CA LYS A 5 4.35 10.32 -15.06
C LYS A 5 4.29 8.78 -15.12
N PRO A 6 5.22 8.05 -14.46
CA PRO A 6 5.24 6.60 -14.56
C PRO A 6 3.88 6.01 -14.10
N PRO A 7 3.48 4.83 -14.57
CA PRO A 7 2.21 4.22 -14.19
C PRO A 7 2.15 3.92 -12.69
N ALA A 8 0.95 3.93 -12.12
CA ALA A 8 0.76 3.51 -10.74
C ALA A 8 1.05 2.01 -10.63
N THR A 9 1.87 1.62 -9.65
CA THR A 9 2.15 0.22 -9.33
C THR A 9 2.04 0.03 -7.82
N PRO A 10 1.80 -1.21 -7.33
CA PRO A 10 1.77 -1.48 -5.90
C PRO A 10 3.06 -1.05 -5.19
N ALA A 11 4.22 -1.39 -5.75
CA ALA A 11 5.50 -0.99 -5.19
C ALA A 11 5.68 0.53 -5.09
N ARG A 12 5.18 1.31 -6.06
CA ARG A 12 5.27 2.78 -5.98
C ARG A 12 4.39 3.37 -4.89
N ILE A 13 3.19 2.81 -4.68
CA ILE A 13 2.32 3.18 -3.57
C ILE A 13 3.02 2.88 -2.24
N LEU A 14 3.54 1.66 -2.10
CA LEU A 14 4.16 1.19 -0.85
C LEU A 14 5.48 1.91 -0.56
N THR A 15 6.31 2.17 -1.57
CA THR A 15 7.55 2.95 -1.40
C THR A 15 7.23 4.37 -0.90
N ALA A 16 6.27 5.04 -1.53
CA ALA A 16 5.83 6.37 -1.10
C ALA A 16 5.22 6.36 0.32
N ALA A 17 4.52 5.28 0.70
CA ALA A 17 4.01 5.10 2.05
C ALA A 17 5.13 4.90 3.08
N ALA A 18 6.14 4.08 2.76
CA ALA A 18 7.31 3.86 3.62
C ALA A 18 8.10 5.15 3.84
N ASP A 19 8.33 5.93 2.78
CA ASP A 19 9.03 7.21 2.88
C ASP A 19 8.24 8.22 3.70
N HIS A 20 6.90 8.21 3.57
CA HIS A 20 6.04 9.07 4.36
C HIS A 20 6.12 8.74 5.86
N ILE A 21 5.90 7.48 6.25
CA ILE A 21 5.91 7.10 7.68
C ILE A 21 7.30 7.22 8.29
N ALA A 22 8.37 6.96 7.53
CA ALA A 22 9.73 7.18 7.98
C ALA A 22 10.01 8.66 8.29
N ARG A 23 9.39 9.58 7.54
CA ARG A 23 9.53 11.02 7.74
C ARG A 23 8.70 11.55 8.91
N VAL A 24 7.45 11.13 9.04
CA VAL A 24 6.51 11.71 10.02
C VAL A 24 6.39 10.93 11.32
N GLY A 25 6.85 9.69 11.33
CA GLY A 25 6.77 8.78 12.46
C GLY A 25 5.48 7.95 12.53
N LEU A 26 5.54 6.83 13.22
CA LEU A 26 4.37 6.02 13.57
C LEU A 26 3.62 6.65 14.76
N TYR A 27 2.30 6.77 14.63
CA TYR A 27 1.40 7.10 15.72
C TYR A 27 1.23 5.89 16.65
N GLN A 28 1.48 6.06 17.96
CA GLN A 28 1.44 5.00 18.99
C GLN A 28 0.36 5.27 20.06
N GLY A 29 -0.87 5.65 19.65
CA GLY A 29 -1.98 5.88 20.60
C GLY A 29 -1.95 7.24 21.33
N ASP A 30 -2.91 7.40 22.26
CA ASP A 30 -3.41 8.66 22.87
C ASP A 30 -2.36 9.66 23.38
N HIS A 31 -1.13 9.22 23.65
CA HIS A 31 -0.08 10.05 24.23
C HIS A 31 0.58 11.01 23.22
N ARG A 32 0.23 10.93 21.93
CA ARG A 32 0.82 11.77 20.87
C ARG A 32 -0.19 12.50 19.98
N TRP A 33 -1.49 12.44 20.26
CA TRP A 33 -2.48 13.24 19.54
C TRP A 33 -2.30 14.73 19.90
N GLN A 34 -1.73 15.51 18.97
CA GLN A 34 -1.47 16.94 19.14
C GLN A 34 -2.09 17.72 17.99
N PRO A 35 -3.35 18.19 18.11
CA PRO A 35 -4.11 18.85 17.04
C PRO A 35 -3.35 20.00 16.37
N GLY A 36 -2.61 20.78 17.16
CA GLY A 36 -1.83 21.92 16.67
C GLY A 36 -0.54 21.56 15.91
N ARG A 37 -0.13 20.29 15.89
CA ARG A 37 1.04 19.78 15.14
C ARG A 37 0.64 18.84 13.99
N MET A 38 -0.66 18.70 13.72
CA MET A 38 -1.24 17.74 12.78
C MET A 38 -1.27 18.21 11.30
N GLY A 39 -0.19 18.87 10.85
CA GLY A 39 0.07 19.11 9.43
C GLY A 39 0.74 17.90 8.75
N ASP A 40 1.48 18.12 7.66
CA ASP A 40 2.25 17.07 6.94
C ASP A 40 3.40 16.43 7.76
N SER A 41 3.52 16.78 9.04
CA SER A 41 4.56 16.37 9.99
C SER A 41 4.04 15.56 11.19
N ALA A 42 2.73 15.34 11.32
CA ALA A 42 2.20 14.55 12.42
C ALA A 42 2.50 13.06 12.23
N PRO A 43 2.83 12.34 13.33
CA PRO A 43 2.88 10.88 13.31
C PRO A 43 1.57 10.32 12.76
N CYS A 44 1.68 9.29 11.93
CA CYS A 44 0.54 8.69 11.27
C CYS A 44 0.43 7.18 11.55
N THR A 45 -0.75 6.61 11.37
CA THR A 45 -0.92 5.14 11.39
C THR A 45 -0.37 4.53 10.11
N VAL A 46 -0.10 3.21 10.13
CA VAL A 46 0.29 2.46 8.92
C VAL A 46 -0.77 2.57 7.83
N LEU A 47 -2.05 2.49 8.21
CA LEU A 47 -3.15 2.70 7.26
C LEU A 47 -3.08 4.09 6.61
N HIS A 48 -2.88 5.14 7.41
CA HIS A 48 -2.80 6.49 6.87
C HIS A 48 -1.56 6.67 5.97
N ALA A 49 -0.41 6.08 6.34
CA ALA A 49 0.77 6.09 5.49
C ALA A 49 0.51 5.47 4.11
N TRP A 50 -0.20 4.33 4.07
CA TRP A 50 -0.65 3.71 2.82
C TRP A 50 -1.56 4.65 2.02
N GLU A 51 -2.53 5.34 2.65
CA GLU A 51 -3.39 6.31 1.97
C GLU A 51 -2.60 7.48 1.37
N ARG A 52 -1.56 7.95 2.05
CA ARG A 52 -0.65 8.98 1.52
C ARG A 52 0.14 8.46 0.32
N GLY A 53 0.58 7.20 0.37
CA GLY A 53 1.16 6.50 -0.78
C GLY A 53 0.21 6.47 -1.98
N VAL A 54 -1.05 6.06 -1.77
CA VAL A 54 -2.10 6.04 -2.79
C VAL A 54 -2.32 7.43 -3.41
N ARG A 55 -2.43 8.47 -2.57
CA ARG A 55 -2.59 9.86 -3.04
C ARG A 55 -1.41 10.35 -3.88
N SER A 56 -0.18 9.93 -3.57
CA SER A 56 1.02 10.38 -4.29
C SER A 56 1.08 9.93 -5.76
N VAL A 57 0.51 8.75 -6.06
CA VAL A 57 0.50 8.16 -7.40
C VAL A 57 -0.83 8.34 -8.13
N ARG A 58 -1.86 8.83 -7.45
CA ARG A 58 -3.20 9.02 -8.02
C ARG A 58 -3.14 9.89 -9.29
N PRO A 59 -3.69 9.42 -10.43
CA PRO A 59 -3.77 10.23 -11.63
C PRO A 59 -4.75 11.40 -11.45
N ARG A 60 -4.58 12.45 -12.25
CA ARG A 60 -5.51 13.59 -12.24
C ARG A 60 -6.90 13.11 -12.66
N TRP A 61 -7.94 13.67 -12.04
CA TRP A 61 -9.33 13.30 -12.31
C TRP A 61 -9.73 13.49 -13.78
N SER A 62 -9.11 14.46 -14.46
CA SER A 62 -9.32 14.75 -15.88
C SER A 62 -8.77 13.68 -16.84
N VAL A 63 -8.02 12.69 -16.34
CA VAL A 63 -7.37 11.63 -17.15
C VAL A 63 -8.09 10.29 -16.90
N ARG A 64 -9.43 10.28 -17.03
CA ARG A 64 -10.21 9.03 -16.97
C ARG A 64 -9.83 8.09 -18.13
N GLY A 65 -9.93 6.78 -17.90
CA GLY A 65 -9.56 5.73 -18.86
C GLY A 65 -8.50 4.78 -18.30
N GLU A 66 -7.68 4.19 -19.18
CA GLU A 66 -6.65 3.20 -18.83
C GLU A 66 -5.77 3.59 -17.61
N PRO A 67 -5.31 4.84 -17.43
CA PRO A 67 -4.53 5.21 -16.24
C PRO A 67 -5.31 5.09 -14.93
N TRP A 68 -6.63 5.28 -14.97
CA TRP A 68 -7.50 5.11 -13.81
C TRP A 68 -7.65 3.62 -13.47
N ASP A 69 -7.82 2.75 -14.47
CA ASP A 69 -7.95 1.30 -14.26
C ASP A 69 -6.65 0.69 -13.72
N ILE A 70 -5.49 1.13 -14.25
CA ILE A 70 -4.16 0.77 -13.73
C ILE A 70 -4.05 1.20 -12.27
N PHE A 71 -4.46 2.43 -11.94
CA PHE A 71 -4.44 2.93 -10.57
C PHE A 71 -5.36 2.14 -9.62
N GLN A 72 -6.57 1.76 -10.05
CA GLN A 72 -7.49 0.98 -9.22
C GLN A 72 -6.94 -0.42 -8.92
N ARG A 73 -6.33 -1.09 -9.92
CA ARG A 73 -5.63 -2.35 -9.72
C ARG A 73 -4.47 -2.19 -8.73
N ALA A 74 -3.59 -1.22 -8.96
CA ALA A 74 -2.46 -0.95 -8.07
C ALA A 74 -2.90 -0.62 -6.63
N LEU A 75 -4.00 0.10 -6.45
CA LEU A 75 -4.59 0.39 -5.15
C LEU A 75 -4.99 -0.90 -4.44
N SER A 76 -5.79 -1.75 -5.09
CA SER A 76 -6.25 -3.02 -4.50
C SER A 76 -5.08 -3.95 -4.18
N ASP A 77 -4.17 -4.15 -5.13
CA ASP A 77 -3.02 -5.03 -4.99
C ASP A 77 -2.09 -4.56 -3.86
N SER A 78 -1.82 -3.25 -3.76
CA SER A 78 -0.98 -2.71 -2.68
C SER A 78 -1.58 -2.96 -1.29
N LEU A 79 -2.90 -2.89 -1.14
CA LEU A 79 -3.58 -3.19 0.12
C LEU A 79 -3.48 -4.68 0.45
N VAL A 80 -3.69 -5.56 -0.54
CA VAL A 80 -3.58 -7.01 -0.37
C VAL A 80 -2.17 -7.41 0.06
N VAL A 81 -1.15 -6.93 -0.66
CA VAL A 81 0.26 -7.23 -0.40
C VAL A 81 0.67 -6.76 0.99
N LEU A 82 0.39 -5.49 1.30
CA LEU A 82 0.78 -4.92 2.59
C LEU A 82 0.08 -5.63 3.76
N SER A 83 -1.22 -5.88 3.67
CA SER A 83 -1.96 -6.56 4.74
C SER A 83 -1.60 -8.04 4.88
N ASN A 84 -1.27 -8.75 3.79
CA ASN A 84 -0.75 -10.11 3.87
C ASN A 84 0.62 -10.14 4.57
N HIS A 85 1.50 -9.18 4.22
CA HIS A 85 2.82 -9.07 4.82
C HIS A 85 2.75 -8.73 6.31
N ALA A 86 1.92 -7.74 6.69
CA ALA A 86 1.68 -7.37 8.09
C ALA A 86 1.07 -8.53 8.90
N ASN A 87 0.21 -9.35 8.29
CA ASN A 87 -0.37 -10.54 8.91
C ASN A 87 0.58 -11.75 8.96
N GLY A 88 1.74 -11.67 8.30
CA GLY A 88 2.72 -12.75 8.15
C GLY A 88 2.27 -13.92 7.25
N ARG A 89 1.06 -13.84 6.67
CA ARG A 89 0.46 -14.86 5.80
C ARG A 89 -0.71 -14.27 5.01
N PRO A 90 -1.14 -14.92 3.92
CA PRO A 90 -2.34 -14.51 3.19
C PRO A 90 -3.56 -14.38 4.12
N VAL A 91 -4.23 -13.24 4.08
CA VAL A 91 -5.46 -13.02 4.85
C VAL A 91 -6.58 -13.91 4.29
N SER A 92 -7.11 -14.81 5.11
CA SER A 92 -8.18 -15.72 4.71
C SER A 92 -9.53 -15.02 4.62
N GLY A 93 -10.26 -15.26 3.54
CA GLY A 93 -11.61 -14.73 3.36
C GLY A 93 -12.66 -15.30 4.32
N VAL A 94 -12.33 -16.30 5.13
CA VAL A 94 -13.18 -16.74 6.23
C VAL A 94 -13.25 -15.66 7.33
N ARG A 95 -12.17 -14.91 7.58
CA ARG A 95 -12.10 -13.94 8.68
C ARG A 95 -13.06 -12.77 8.48
N TRP A 96 -13.00 -12.09 7.34
CA TRP A 96 -13.87 -10.93 7.11
C TRP A 96 -15.34 -11.32 6.92
N ARG A 97 -15.62 -12.50 6.33
CA ARG A 97 -16.99 -13.03 6.24
C ARG A 97 -17.61 -13.29 7.62
N LYS A 98 -16.85 -13.87 8.56
CA LYS A 98 -17.32 -14.07 9.95
C LYS A 98 -17.65 -12.76 10.66
N LEU A 99 -16.89 -11.70 10.38
CA LEU A 99 -17.11 -10.37 10.94
C LEU A 99 -18.14 -9.52 10.17
N LYS A 100 -18.75 -10.07 9.10
CA LYS A 100 -19.66 -9.34 8.19
C LYS A 100 -19.03 -8.06 7.62
N LEU A 101 -17.72 -8.09 7.38
CA LEU A 101 -16.95 -7.01 6.76
C LEU A 101 -16.66 -7.34 5.29
N THR A 102 -16.48 -6.30 4.49
CA THR A 102 -15.84 -6.45 3.18
C THR A 102 -14.36 -6.79 3.36
N GLU A 103 -13.75 -7.41 2.35
CA GLU A 103 -12.32 -7.68 2.36
C GLU A 103 -11.49 -6.40 2.55
N ASP A 104 -11.86 -5.34 1.81
CA ASP A 104 -11.22 -4.02 1.89
C ASP A 104 -11.28 -3.46 3.32
N ALA A 105 -12.48 -3.42 3.92
CA ALA A 105 -12.66 -2.92 5.27
C ALA A 105 -11.81 -3.71 6.27
N TYR A 106 -11.82 -5.04 6.18
CA TYR A 106 -11.03 -5.88 7.08
C TYR A 106 -9.52 -5.66 6.93
N ARG A 107 -8.99 -5.57 5.71
CA ARG A 107 -7.57 -5.32 5.46
C ARG A 107 -7.12 -3.95 5.96
N ARG A 108 -7.97 -2.93 5.78
CA ARG A 108 -7.70 -1.58 6.32
C ARG A 108 -7.69 -1.59 7.85
N THR A 109 -8.65 -2.26 8.48
CA THR A 109 -8.66 -2.45 9.94
C THR A 109 -7.42 -3.20 10.42
N LEU A 110 -6.98 -4.24 9.71
CA LEU A 110 -5.77 -4.99 10.04
C LEU A 110 -4.54 -4.07 10.08
N LEU A 111 -4.36 -3.21 9.08
CA LEU A 111 -3.25 -2.25 9.05
C LEU A 111 -3.33 -1.20 10.15
N TRP A 112 -4.55 -0.76 10.48
CA TRP A 112 -4.77 0.12 11.62
C TRP A 112 -4.32 -0.55 12.93
N CYS A 113 -4.85 -1.74 13.23
CA CYS A 113 -4.54 -2.47 14.44
C CYS A 113 -3.07 -2.86 14.55
N TRP A 114 -2.42 -3.24 13.44
CA TRP A 114 -0.99 -3.58 13.44
C TRP A 114 -0.12 -2.44 13.96
N GLY A 115 -0.40 -1.20 13.55
CA GLY A 115 0.35 -0.03 14.00
C GLY A 115 0.03 0.43 15.42
N ASP A 116 -1.10 -0.03 15.96
CA ASP A 116 -1.59 0.28 17.31
C ASP A 116 -1.07 -0.71 18.37
N GLU A 117 -0.44 -1.82 17.93
CA GLU A 117 0.23 -2.74 18.84
C GLU A 117 1.29 -2.00 19.67
N PRO A 118 1.32 -2.20 21.00
CA PRO A 118 2.36 -1.64 21.84
C PRO A 118 3.76 -2.00 21.31
N GLU A 119 4.72 -1.11 21.55
CA GLU A 119 6.14 -1.29 21.19
C GLU A 119 6.47 -1.20 19.70
N ARG A 120 5.48 -1.16 18.79
CA ARG A 120 5.72 -0.94 17.36
C ARG A 120 6.45 0.37 17.10
N THR A 121 7.50 0.31 16.31
CA THR A 121 8.33 1.49 16.02
C THR A 121 8.12 2.03 14.60
N THR A 122 8.47 3.31 14.40
CA THR A 122 8.55 3.90 13.06
C THR A 122 9.46 3.10 12.12
N ALA A 123 10.60 2.62 12.62
CA ALA A 123 11.57 1.88 11.83
C ALA A 123 10.99 0.54 11.36
N GLU A 124 10.32 -0.19 12.26
CA GLU A 124 9.61 -1.43 11.92
C GLU A 124 8.49 -1.21 10.92
N ALA A 125 7.66 -0.17 11.13
CA ALA A 125 6.58 0.15 10.20
C ALA A 125 7.13 0.47 8.80
N ALA A 126 8.17 1.30 8.70
CA ALA A 126 8.81 1.61 7.43
C ALA A 126 9.46 0.37 6.80
N ALA A 127 10.15 -0.45 7.58
CA ALA A 127 10.77 -1.69 7.09
C ALA A 127 9.75 -2.69 6.58
N MET A 128 8.64 -2.88 7.31
CA MET A 128 7.52 -3.76 6.93
C MET A 128 6.90 -3.31 5.61
N ILE A 129 6.66 -2.00 5.43
CA ILE A 129 6.12 -1.47 4.16
C ILE A 129 7.13 -1.65 3.02
N ARG A 130 8.43 -1.40 3.24
CA ARG A 130 9.47 -1.61 2.21
C ARG A 130 9.60 -3.07 1.81
N ALA A 131 9.57 -3.99 2.78
CA ALA A 131 9.59 -5.41 2.51
C ALA A 131 8.38 -5.85 1.69
N ALA A 132 7.18 -5.34 2.01
CA ALA A 132 5.98 -5.54 1.20
C ALA A 132 6.13 -4.99 -0.23
N ALA A 133 6.73 -3.80 -0.39
CA ALA A 133 6.99 -3.21 -1.70
C ALA A 133 7.93 -4.07 -2.57
N ALA A 134 8.94 -4.69 -1.95
CA ALA A 134 9.92 -5.54 -2.63
C ALA A 134 9.33 -6.87 -3.16
N LEU A 135 8.15 -7.29 -2.69
CA LEU A 135 7.46 -8.49 -3.20
C LEU A 135 6.83 -8.28 -4.58
N HIS A 136 6.67 -7.03 -5.01
CA HIS A 136 6.16 -6.66 -6.34
C HIS A 136 7.09 -5.65 -6.99
N PRO A 137 8.33 -6.05 -7.36
CA PRO A 137 9.21 -5.17 -8.11
C PRO A 137 8.44 -4.69 -9.35
N SER A 138 8.46 -3.36 -9.57
CA SER A 138 7.76 -2.70 -10.68
C SER A 138 7.93 -3.51 -11.96
N ASP A 139 6.84 -3.73 -12.72
CA ASP A 139 6.78 -4.47 -14.00
C ASP A 139 7.66 -3.88 -15.14
N GLY A 140 8.76 -3.20 -14.82
CA GLY A 140 9.75 -2.66 -15.75
C GLY A 140 10.85 -3.65 -16.15
N ASP A 141 10.99 -4.79 -15.46
CA ASP A 141 12.06 -5.77 -15.72
C ASP A 141 11.57 -7.08 -16.35
N HIS A 142 10.32 -7.15 -16.82
CA HIS A 142 9.84 -8.28 -17.63
C HIS A 142 10.29 -8.19 -19.08
N SER A 143 11.61 -8.12 -19.28
CA SER A 143 12.27 -8.81 -20.39
C SER A 143 12.80 -10.14 -19.83
N THR A 144 11.91 -11.06 -19.47
CA THR A 144 12.28 -12.47 -19.32
C THR A 144 12.24 -13.10 -20.73
N PRO A 145 13.39 -13.41 -21.37
CA PRO A 145 13.37 -14.22 -22.57
C PRO A 145 13.08 -15.66 -22.15
N GLY A 146 11.86 -16.13 -22.37
CA GLY A 146 11.58 -17.57 -22.24
C GLY A 146 10.23 -18.02 -21.69
N CYS A 147 9.16 -17.24 -21.79
CA CYS A 147 7.83 -17.85 -21.65
C CYS A 147 7.27 -18.19 -23.04
N PRO A 148 7.18 -19.49 -23.42
CA PRO A 148 6.63 -19.85 -24.71
C PRO A 148 5.13 -19.52 -24.71
N THR A 149 4.76 -18.60 -25.60
CA THR A 149 3.37 -18.35 -25.98
C THR A 149 2.73 -19.67 -26.35
N ARG A 150 1.64 -20.02 -25.65
CA ARG A 150 0.71 -21.09 -26.07
C ARG A 150 0.23 -20.76 -27.48
N LYS A 151 0.92 -21.30 -28.49
CA LYS A 151 0.44 -21.37 -29.86
C LYS A 151 -0.78 -22.30 -29.87
N LYS A 152 -1.89 -21.73 -30.33
CA LYS A 152 -3.00 -22.36 -31.08
C LYS A 152 -3.07 -23.90 -30.96
N MET A 153 -4.05 -24.40 -30.21
CA MET A 153 -4.66 -25.67 -30.58
C MET A 153 -5.80 -25.38 -31.55
N VAL A 154 -5.72 -26.04 -32.69
CA VAL A 154 -6.69 -26.12 -33.78
C VAL A 154 -7.95 -26.84 -33.29
#